data_AF-A0A239SW96-F1
#
_entry.id   AF-A0A239SW96-F1
#
_cell.length_a   1.000
_cell.length_b   1.000
_cell.length_c   1.000
_cell.angle_alpha   90.00
_cell.angle_beta   90.00
_cell.angle_gamma   90.00
#
_symmetry.space_group_name_H-M   'P 1'
#
loop_
_entity.id
_entity.type
_entity.pdbx_description
1 polymer ?
#
loop_
_entity_poly.entity_id
_entity_poly.type
_entity_poly.pdbx_seq_one_letter_code
_entity_poly.pdbx_strand_id
1 'polypeptide(L)'
;MTQQQLAKDEATFITMFLTQEKQSSKKVAILIAMHGSSTASSIAQVVNALVVDNRAHAFDLALDKDMGQAYEELKWQIQQIDQGKGVFLLYDMGSLKTMAQTISKETGIPIKFFELPATLVALEAVRRLTGEMSLDEFSLDVKTALKETYQTSPETYKREPAQKAILTLCMSGEGAALAMKDYIEKHSKLDDTEVIALAMSDRRRLLSKIKQLKQTYKLTCIIGSYDPKLVGVPFVPMSTLYTTPIEQLDVIMYLEAPIDISHSDFDAIYDYLKEQQPNLDIVSLKRHLPSAIRKIKKLDAQLAIEQEIGLFVHTACLISRLQMNGEVPSNPNRDKIISSHKRLYYSLRDIMAKLEDEFGVEIPEDEYANMISIIKEI
;
A
#
# COMPACT_ATOMS: atom_id res chain seq x y z
N MET A 1 58.42 23.11 -41.14
CA MET A 1 57.14 22.89 -40.44
C MET A 1 57.10 21.44 -40.04
N THR A 2 57.44 21.14 -38.78
CA THR A 2 57.38 19.79 -38.22
C THR A 2 55.92 19.46 -37.94
N GLN A 3 55.38 18.52 -38.71
CA GLN A 3 54.03 18.01 -38.53
C GLN A 3 54.04 17.18 -37.24
N GLN A 4 53.59 17.77 -36.13
CA GLN A 4 53.40 17.03 -34.88
C GLN A 4 52.26 16.02 -35.10
N GLN A 5 52.66 14.76 -35.21
CA GLN A 5 51.74 13.63 -35.29
C GLN A 5 51.23 13.40 -33.87
N LEU A 6 49.92 13.56 -33.64
CA LEU A 6 49.32 13.25 -32.34
C LEU A 6 49.73 11.85 -31.91
N ALA A 7 50.19 11.71 -30.67
CA ALA A 7 50.47 10.40 -30.12
C ALA A 7 49.17 9.57 -30.15
N LYS A 8 49.27 8.27 -30.47
CA LYS A 8 48.09 7.39 -30.57
C LYS A 8 47.21 7.48 -29.33
N ASP A 9 47.81 7.64 -28.16
CA ASP A 9 47.12 7.73 -26.88
C ASP A 9 46.29 9.02 -26.76
N GLU A 10 46.80 10.16 -27.24
CA GLU A 10 46.06 11.42 -27.29
C GLU A 10 44.90 11.34 -28.29
N ALA A 11 45.14 10.72 -29.45
CA ALA A 11 44.08 10.47 -30.43
C ALA A 11 43.01 9.53 -29.86
N THR A 12 43.38 8.53 -29.05
CA THR A 12 42.44 7.64 -28.35
C THR A 12 41.68 8.39 -27.27
N PHE A 13 42.32 9.24 -26.47
CA PHE A 13 41.65 10.05 -25.45
C PHE A 13 40.64 11.03 -26.07
N ILE A 14 41.04 11.74 -27.14
CA ILE A 14 40.16 12.64 -27.87
C ILE A 14 39.02 11.86 -28.53
N THR A 15 39.30 10.70 -29.13
CA THR A 15 38.26 9.83 -29.71
C THR A 15 37.31 9.32 -28.63
N MET A 16 37.79 8.93 -27.45
CA MET A 16 36.96 8.50 -26.32
C MET A 16 36.03 9.62 -25.83
N PHE A 17 36.55 10.86 -25.72
CA PHE A 17 35.75 12.03 -25.37
C PHE A 17 34.71 12.37 -26.45
N LEU A 18 35.11 12.36 -27.73
CA LEU A 18 34.22 12.66 -28.86
C LEU A 18 33.17 11.56 -29.12
N THR A 19 33.46 10.31 -28.73
CA THR A 19 32.53 9.17 -28.88
C THR A 19 31.61 9.00 -27.68
N GLN A 20 31.97 9.50 -26.49
CA GLN A 20 31.09 9.54 -25.32
C GLN A 20 29.84 10.41 -25.55
N GLU A 21 29.88 11.41 -26.44
CA GLU A 21 28.73 12.28 -26.72
C GLU A 21 27.71 11.72 -27.74
N LYS A 22 27.92 10.52 -28.33
CA LYS A 22 27.06 10.00 -29.42
C LYS A 22 26.45 8.62 -29.19
N GLN A 23 26.31 8.17 -27.94
CA GLN A 23 25.27 7.20 -27.64
C GLN A 23 24.01 7.95 -27.26
N SER A 24 23.04 8.02 -28.18
CA SER A 24 21.68 8.47 -27.91
C SER A 24 21.06 7.55 -26.85
N SER A 25 21.32 7.86 -25.58
CA SER A 25 20.67 7.18 -24.47
C SER A 25 19.20 7.55 -24.55
N LYS A 26 18.31 6.56 -24.62
CA LYS A 26 16.86 6.83 -24.56
C LYS A 26 16.54 7.58 -23.26
N LYS A 27 15.79 8.68 -23.35
CA LYS A 27 15.43 9.55 -22.21
C LYS A 27 13.91 9.74 -22.15
N VAL A 28 13.43 10.18 -20.99
CA VAL A 28 12.05 10.63 -20.80
C VAL A 28 11.96 12.08 -21.27
N ALA A 29 10.93 12.41 -22.05
CA ALA A 29 10.65 13.77 -22.45
C ALA A 29 9.69 14.45 -21.46
N ILE A 30 9.90 15.74 -21.19
CA ILE A 30 9.01 16.53 -20.33
C ILE A 30 8.16 17.44 -21.23
N LEU A 31 6.84 17.31 -21.14
CA LEU A 31 5.89 18.16 -21.84
C LEU A 31 5.04 18.91 -20.82
N ILE A 32 5.01 20.24 -20.93
CA ILE A 32 4.09 21.11 -20.22
C ILE A 32 2.97 21.44 -21.20
N ALA A 33 1.72 21.11 -20.88
CA ALA A 33 0.56 21.43 -21.71
C ALA A 33 -0.44 22.23 -20.89
N MET A 34 -0.76 23.46 -21.29
CA MET A 34 -1.65 24.32 -20.50
C MET A 34 -2.61 25.10 -21.40
N HIS A 35 -3.75 25.48 -20.84
CA HIS A 35 -4.66 26.40 -21.49
C HIS A 35 -4.07 27.81 -21.51
N GLY A 36 -4.41 28.57 -22.54
CA GLY A 36 -3.87 29.89 -22.83
C GLY A 36 -2.91 29.86 -24.01
N SER A 37 -2.51 31.04 -24.47
CA SER A 37 -1.69 31.22 -25.67
C SER A 37 -0.19 31.13 -25.43
N SER A 38 0.26 31.19 -24.17
CA SER A 38 1.69 31.24 -23.82
C SER A 38 2.00 30.72 -22.41
N THR A 39 1.03 30.11 -21.73
CA THR A 39 1.19 29.66 -20.33
C THR A 39 2.24 28.56 -20.23
N ALA A 40 2.14 27.51 -21.06
CA ALA A 40 3.09 26.42 -21.08
C ALA A 40 4.45 26.88 -21.60
N SER A 41 4.47 27.67 -22.69
CA SER A 41 5.72 28.16 -23.28
C SER A 41 6.50 29.05 -22.32
N SER A 42 5.82 29.92 -21.58
CA SER A 42 6.46 30.79 -20.57
C SER A 42 7.14 29.97 -19.47
N ILE A 43 6.46 28.94 -18.95
CA ILE A 43 7.04 28.05 -17.93
C ILE A 43 8.24 27.29 -18.50
N ALA A 44 8.11 26.70 -19.69
CA ALA A 44 9.19 25.96 -20.33
C ALA A 44 10.42 26.85 -20.57
N GLN A 45 10.21 28.11 -21.00
CA GLN A 45 11.29 29.07 -21.20
C GLN A 45 12.07 29.33 -19.89
N VAL A 46 11.37 29.55 -18.77
CA VAL A 46 12.02 29.75 -17.46
C VAL A 46 12.77 28.50 -17.02
N VAL A 47 12.15 27.32 -17.13
CA VAL A 47 12.78 26.04 -16.74
C VAL A 47 14.04 25.78 -17.57
N ASN A 48 13.96 25.99 -18.89
CA ASN A 48 15.07 25.77 -19.80
C ASN A 48 16.21 26.78 -19.59
N ALA A 49 15.92 28.02 -19.18
CA ALA A 49 16.95 28.98 -18.80
C ALA A 49 17.73 28.59 -17.54
N LEU A 50 17.13 27.78 -16.66
CA LEU A 50 17.72 27.36 -15.39
C LEU A 50 18.43 25.99 -15.46
N VAL A 51 18.28 25.24 -16.56
CA VAL A 51 18.80 23.88 -16.71
C VAL A 51 19.64 23.78 -17.99
N VAL A 52 20.83 23.17 -17.89
CA VAL A 52 21.90 23.15 -18.92
C VAL A 52 21.54 22.38 -20.22
N ASP A 53 20.29 21.97 -20.45
CA ASP A 53 19.96 21.04 -21.55
C ASP A 53 18.56 21.20 -22.16
N ASN A 54 17.89 22.36 -22.02
CA ASN A 54 16.63 22.70 -22.73
C ASN A 54 15.59 21.56 -22.86
N ARG A 55 15.36 20.80 -21.78
CA ARG A 55 14.63 19.51 -21.82
C ARG A 55 13.11 19.64 -21.68
N ALA A 56 12.59 20.84 -21.42
CA ALA A 56 11.16 21.06 -21.26
C ALA A 56 10.54 21.53 -22.58
N HIS A 57 9.54 20.79 -23.05
CA HIS A 57 8.70 21.15 -24.20
C HIS A 57 7.38 21.74 -23.71
N ALA A 58 6.76 22.59 -24.54
CA ALA A 58 5.52 23.29 -24.20
C ALA A 58 4.45 23.14 -25.27
N PHE A 59 3.20 22.95 -24.86
CA PHE A 59 2.01 22.96 -25.70
C PHE A 59 0.98 23.93 -25.12
N ASP A 60 0.70 25.00 -25.86
CA ASP A 60 -0.27 26.02 -25.49
C ASP A 60 -1.62 25.76 -26.18
N LEU A 61 -2.65 25.55 -25.39
CA LEU A 61 -4.02 25.32 -25.85
C LEU A 61 -4.83 26.62 -25.76
N ALA A 62 -4.92 27.35 -26.88
CA ALA A 62 -5.78 28.52 -26.97
C ALA A 62 -7.25 28.16 -26.70
N LEU A 63 -7.97 29.04 -25.99
CA LEU A 63 -9.34 28.77 -25.50
C LEU A 63 -10.38 28.66 -26.63
N ASP A 64 -10.10 29.25 -27.77
CA ASP A 64 -10.93 29.30 -28.98
C ASP A 64 -10.48 28.30 -30.06
N LYS A 65 -9.45 27.48 -29.77
CA LYS A 65 -8.94 26.49 -30.71
C LYS A 65 -9.93 25.33 -30.88
N ASP A 66 -10.08 24.87 -32.12
CA ASP A 66 -10.83 23.65 -32.41
C ASP A 66 -10.17 22.43 -31.74
N MET A 67 -10.98 21.63 -31.04
CA MET A 67 -10.46 20.50 -30.26
C MET A 67 -9.89 19.38 -31.13
N GLY A 68 -10.38 19.20 -32.36
CA GLY A 68 -9.83 18.23 -33.30
C GLY A 68 -8.44 18.65 -33.79
N GLN A 69 -8.28 19.94 -34.11
CA GLN A 69 -6.97 20.50 -34.45
C GLN A 69 -5.99 20.43 -33.27
N ALA A 70 -6.43 20.81 -32.07
CA ALA A 70 -5.62 20.74 -30.86
C ALA A 70 -5.14 19.30 -30.56
N TYR A 71 -6.00 18.31 -30.80
CA TYR A 71 -5.66 16.89 -30.64
C TYR A 71 -4.51 16.47 -31.57
N GLU A 72 -4.63 16.79 -32.87
CA GLU A 72 -3.62 16.42 -33.87
C GLU A 72 -2.28 17.13 -33.62
N GLU A 73 -2.30 18.40 -33.21
CA GLU A 73 -1.09 19.13 -32.84
C GLU A 73 -0.40 18.54 -31.61
N LEU A 74 -1.18 18.22 -30.56
CA LEU A 74 -0.66 17.59 -29.35
C LEU A 74 -0.07 16.22 -29.66
N LYS A 75 -0.74 15.42 -30.49
CA LYS A 75 -0.28 14.11 -30.95
C LYS A 75 1.04 14.22 -31.70
N TRP A 76 1.10 15.13 -32.67
CA TRP A 76 2.31 15.40 -33.44
C TRP A 76 3.47 15.78 -32.51
N GLN A 77 3.22 16.69 -31.56
CA GLN A 77 4.24 17.13 -30.62
C GLN A 77 4.74 15.99 -29.72
N ILE A 78 3.85 15.17 -29.17
CA ILE A 78 4.21 13.99 -28.35
C ILE A 78 5.12 13.03 -29.13
N GLN A 79 4.82 12.80 -30.43
CA GLN A 79 5.63 11.93 -31.28
C GLN A 79 7.01 12.53 -31.57
N GLN A 80 7.12 13.85 -31.73
CA GLN A 80 8.41 14.51 -31.98
C GLN A 80 9.32 14.51 -30.77
N ILE A 81 8.76 14.66 -29.57
CA ILE A 81 9.55 14.79 -28.34
C ILE A 81 9.92 13.44 -27.73
N ASP A 82 9.24 12.33 -28.06
CA ASP A 82 9.57 11.03 -27.49
C ASP A 82 11.02 10.61 -27.84
N GLN A 83 11.83 10.40 -26.80
CA GLN A 83 13.21 9.94 -26.91
C GLN A 83 13.35 8.46 -26.55
N GLY A 84 12.25 7.69 -26.63
CA GLY A 84 12.22 6.24 -26.48
C GLY A 84 11.99 5.72 -25.06
N LYS A 85 11.77 6.59 -24.07
CA LYS A 85 11.26 6.22 -22.73
C LYS A 85 9.90 6.85 -22.41
N GLY A 86 9.22 7.45 -23.40
CA GLY A 86 7.91 8.06 -23.21
C GLY A 86 7.96 9.49 -22.69
N VAL A 87 6.78 10.01 -22.35
CA VAL A 87 6.55 11.43 -22.02
C VAL A 87 5.98 11.58 -20.62
N PHE A 88 6.54 12.51 -19.85
CA PHE A 88 5.96 12.99 -18.61
C PHE A 88 5.22 14.31 -18.87
N LEU A 89 3.89 14.27 -18.77
CA LEU A 89 2.98 15.36 -19.11
C LEU A 89 2.54 16.12 -17.84
N LEU A 90 3.01 17.36 -17.71
CA LEU A 90 2.53 18.35 -16.76
C LEU A 90 1.37 19.12 -17.39
N TYR A 91 0.19 19.18 -16.77
CA TYR A 91 -0.96 19.84 -17.37
C TYR A 91 -1.87 20.56 -16.37
N ASP A 92 -2.70 21.49 -16.83
CA ASP A 92 -3.54 22.30 -15.93
C ASP A 92 -4.96 21.74 -15.72
N MET A 93 -5.64 21.30 -16.78
CA MET A 93 -7.08 20.96 -16.74
C MET A 93 -7.47 19.81 -17.70
N GLY A 94 -8.63 19.21 -17.43
CA GLY A 94 -9.00 17.83 -17.82
C GLY A 94 -9.06 17.44 -19.31
N SER A 95 -9.31 18.36 -20.25
CA SER A 95 -9.37 18.00 -21.69
C SER A 95 -8.04 17.46 -22.22
N LEU A 96 -6.93 18.03 -21.75
CA LEU A 96 -5.57 17.62 -22.10
C LEU A 96 -5.27 16.19 -21.64
N LYS A 97 -5.75 15.80 -20.44
CA LYS A 97 -5.59 14.43 -19.93
C LYS A 97 -6.25 13.43 -20.87
N THR A 98 -7.51 13.68 -21.25
CA THR A 98 -8.26 12.77 -22.12
C THR A 98 -7.62 12.65 -23.50
N MET A 99 -7.22 13.77 -24.12
CA MET A 99 -6.52 13.76 -25.41
C MET A 99 -5.23 12.94 -25.33
N ALA A 100 -4.39 13.21 -24.34
CA ALA A 100 -3.11 12.52 -24.18
C ALA A 100 -3.27 11.03 -23.82
N GLN A 101 -4.30 10.63 -23.07
CA GLN A 101 -4.60 9.22 -22.83
C GLN A 101 -4.96 8.48 -24.13
N THR A 102 -5.76 9.10 -24.99
CA THR A 102 -6.09 8.54 -26.31
C THR A 102 -4.86 8.45 -27.19
N ILE A 103 -4.04 9.51 -27.24
CA ILE A 103 -2.77 9.53 -28.00
C ILE A 103 -1.83 8.42 -27.52
N SER A 104 -1.70 8.21 -26.20
CA SER A 104 -0.85 7.15 -25.65
C SER A 104 -1.30 5.76 -26.12
N LYS A 105 -2.61 5.50 -26.15
CA LYS A 105 -3.17 4.23 -26.65
C LYS A 105 -2.95 4.05 -28.17
N GLU A 106 -3.12 5.12 -28.95
CA GLU A 106 -2.97 5.07 -30.41
C GLU A 106 -1.51 4.93 -30.87
N THR A 107 -0.60 5.65 -30.21
CA THR A 107 0.81 5.71 -30.62
C THR A 107 1.67 4.66 -29.94
N GLY A 108 1.20 4.07 -28.83
CA GLY A 108 1.98 3.16 -27.99
C GLY A 108 3.04 3.86 -27.14
N ILE A 109 3.16 5.19 -27.22
CA ILE A 109 4.10 5.97 -26.42
C ILE A 109 3.58 6.02 -24.97
N PRO A 110 4.35 5.55 -23.96
CA PRO A 110 3.94 5.64 -22.57
C PRO A 110 3.85 7.10 -22.13
N ILE A 111 2.70 7.51 -21.60
CA ILE A 111 2.52 8.85 -21.03
C ILE A 111 2.16 8.73 -19.55
N LYS A 112 2.90 9.45 -18.70
CA LYS A 112 2.59 9.63 -17.28
C LYS A 112 2.18 11.07 -17.04
N PHE A 113 1.22 11.27 -16.14
CA PHE A 113 0.49 12.54 -15.99
C PHE A 113 0.74 13.16 -14.62
N PHE A 114 0.82 14.48 -14.58
CA PHE A 114 0.84 15.26 -13.35
C PHE A 114 0.04 16.56 -13.56
N GLU A 115 -1.02 16.76 -12.77
CA GLU A 115 -1.90 17.93 -12.88
C GLU A 115 -1.44 19.05 -11.94
N LEU A 116 -1.34 20.25 -12.50
CA LEU A 116 -1.00 21.52 -11.87
C LEU A 116 -2.17 22.49 -12.06
N PRO A 117 -3.24 22.37 -11.26
CA PRO A 117 -4.50 23.04 -11.48
C PRO A 117 -4.50 24.50 -11.00
N ALA A 118 -3.43 25.24 -11.25
CA ALA A 118 -3.35 26.66 -10.90
C ALA A 118 -4.53 27.45 -11.51
N THR A 119 -4.91 27.11 -12.75
CA THR A 119 -6.05 27.72 -13.44
C THR A 119 -7.39 27.41 -12.74
N LEU A 120 -7.60 26.17 -12.28
CA LEU A 120 -8.82 25.80 -11.54
C LEU A 120 -8.87 26.46 -10.17
N VAL A 121 -7.74 26.57 -9.48
CA VAL A 121 -7.64 27.28 -8.19
C VAL A 121 -8.04 28.74 -8.35
N ALA A 122 -7.51 29.41 -9.38
CA ALA A 122 -7.86 30.80 -9.68
C ALA A 122 -9.34 30.94 -10.07
N LEU A 123 -9.86 30.05 -10.91
CA LEU A 123 -11.26 30.03 -11.32
C LEU A 123 -12.19 29.86 -10.11
N GLU A 124 -11.89 28.93 -9.20
CA GLU A 124 -12.70 28.66 -8.02
C GLU A 124 -12.69 29.83 -7.03
N ALA A 125 -11.53 30.49 -6.87
CA ALA A 125 -11.42 31.70 -6.08
C ALA A 125 -12.32 32.81 -6.63
N VAL A 126 -12.28 33.07 -7.94
CA VAL A 126 -13.13 34.08 -8.57
C VAL A 126 -14.61 33.68 -8.47
N ARG A 127 -14.95 32.40 -8.69
CA ARG A 127 -16.33 31.90 -8.64
C ARG A 127 -16.97 32.08 -7.27
N ARG A 128 -16.19 32.01 -6.19
CA ARG A 128 -16.65 32.11 -4.80
C ARG A 128 -16.58 33.51 -4.22
N LEU A 129 -16.09 34.47 -4.99
CA LEU A 129 -16.02 35.85 -4.54
C LEU A 129 -17.44 36.41 -4.36
N THR A 130 -17.88 36.51 -3.11
CA THR A 130 -19.13 37.17 -2.71
C THR A 130 -18.80 38.45 -1.95
N GLY A 131 -19.60 39.50 -2.14
CA GLY A 131 -19.25 40.86 -1.70
C GLY A 131 -19.25 41.10 -0.20
N GLU A 132 -19.68 40.14 0.62
CA GLU A 132 -19.89 40.33 2.07
C GLU A 132 -18.84 39.63 2.95
N MET A 133 -17.90 38.87 2.36
CA MET A 133 -16.92 38.09 3.13
C MET A 133 -15.63 38.86 3.44
N SER A 134 -15.07 38.64 4.62
CA SER A 134 -13.69 39.03 4.93
C SER A 134 -12.67 38.18 4.17
N LEU A 135 -11.42 38.65 4.07
CA LEU A 135 -10.35 37.92 3.38
C LEU A 135 -10.08 36.55 4.03
N ASP A 136 -10.18 36.46 5.36
CA ASP A 136 -9.96 35.21 6.09
C ASP A 136 -11.08 34.19 5.83
N GLU A 137 -12.33 34.64 5.82
CA GLU A 137 -13.50 33.81 5.49
C GLU A 137 -13.44 33.33 4.04
N PHE A 138 -13.12 34.24 3.10
CA PHE A 138 -12.93 33.88 1.70
C PHE A 138 -11.78 32.87 1.51
N SER A 139 -10.65 33.08 2.18
CA SER A 139 -9.51 32.15 2.12
C SER A 139 -9.90 30.76 2.62
N LEU A 140 -10.66 30.67 3.71
CA LEU A 140 -11.13 29.41 4.27
C LEU A 140 -12.15 28.73 3.35
N ASP A 141 -13.08 29.49 2.76
CA ASP A 141 -14.08 28.98 1.84
C ASP A 141 -13.45 28.38 0.58
N VAL A 142 -12.54 29.11 -0.07
CA VAL A 142 -11.81 28.63 -1.25
C VAL A 142 -10.98 27.39 -0.93
N LYS A 143 -10.25 27.38 0.21
CA LYS A 143 -9.47 26.20 0.64
C LYS A 143 -10.36 24.98 0.90
N THR A 144 -11.55 25.18 1.45
CA THR A 144 -12.50 24.10 1.73
C THR A 144 -13.07 23.54 0.43
N ALA A 145 -13.48 24.41 -0.49
CA ALA A 145 -13.98 24.05 -1.81
C ALA A 145 -12.98 23.24 -2.64
N LEU A 146 -11.71 23.66 -2.64
CA LEU A 146 -10.65 22.94 -3.34
C LEU A 146 -10.41 21.57 -2.69
N LYS A 147 -10.45 21.47 -1.36
CA LYS A 147 -10.37 20.17 -0.67
C LYS A 147 -11.50 19.23 -1.09
N GLU A 148 -12.73 19.71 -1.21
CA GLU A 148 -13.88 18.89 -1.65
C GLU A 148 -13.74 18.46 -3.12
N THR A 149 -13.28 19.37 -3.99
CA THR A 149 -13.11 19.13 -5.43
C THR A 149 -11.99 18.12 -5.73
N TYR A 150 -10.86 18.19 -5.02
CA TYR A 150 -9.72 17.29 -5.24
C TYR A 150 -9.73 16.01 -4.39
N GLN A 151 -10.62 15.88 -3.41
CA GLN A 151 -10.87 14.62 -2.69
C GLN A 151 -11.79 13.66 -3.46
N THR A 152 -12.50 14.14 -4.49
CA THR A 152 -13.47 13.35 -5.27
C THR A 152 -12.93 12.84 -6.60
N SER A 153 -11.79 13.32 -7.09
CA SER A 153 -11.08 12.76 -8.26
C SER A 153 -10.12 11.65 -7.83
N PRO A 154 -10.32 10.37 -8.22
CA PRO A 154 -9.46 9.26 -7.78
C PRO A 154 -8.02 9.30 -8.27
N GLU A 155 -7.64 10.23 -9.15
CA GLU A 155 -6.41 10.11 -9.94
C GLU A 155 -5.46 11.31 -10.02
N THR A 156 -5.75 12.48 -9.42
CA THR A 156 -4.83 13.62 -9.63
C THR A 156 -4.33 14.37 -8.42
N TYR A 157 -4.71 13.99 -7.22
CA TYR A 157 -4.11 14.51 -6.00
C TYR A 157 -3.89 13.41 -4.98
N LYS A 158 -2.82 12.64 -5.17
CA LYS A 158 -2.12 12.08 -4.02
C LYS A 158 -0.82 12.88 -3.89
N ARG A 159 -0.72 13.70 -2.83
CA ARG A 159 0.57 13.78 -2.14
C ARG A 159 0.97 12.32 -1.96
N GLU A 160 2.11 11.90 -2.54
CA GLU A 160 2.77 10.69 -2.04
C GLU A 160 2.78 10.86 -0.52
N PRO A 161 2.09 10.00 0.22
CA PRO A 161 2.25 10.01 1.66
C PRO A 161 3.74 9.84 1.89
N ALA A 162 4.36 10.80 2.59
CA ALA A 162 5.81 10.87 2.72
C ALA A 162 6.40 9.60 3.39
N GLN A 163 5.55 8.79 4.00
CA GLN A 163 5.90 7.59 4.73
C GLN A 163 5.03 6.42 4.24
N LYS A 164 5.67 5.32 3.83
CA LYS A 164 4.97 4.06 3.53
C LYS A 164 4.53 3.44 4.84
N ALA A 165 3.46 2.66 4.81
CA ALA A 165 3.11 1.85 5.96
C ALA A 165 2.63 0.45 5.58
N ILE A 166 2.98 -0.52 6.42
CA ILE A 166 2.43 -1.86 6.44
C ILE A 166 1.46 -1.94 7.61
N LEU A 167 0.26 -2.44 7.35
CA LEU A 167 -0.73 -2.62 8.39
C LEU A 167 -0.73 -4.08 8.86
N THR A 168 -0.51 -4.34 10.14
CA THR A 168 -0.75 -5.67 10.71
C THR A 168 -2.14 -5.73 11.35
N LEU A 169 -2.94 -6.72 10.99
CA LEU A 169 -4.36 -6.79 11.29
C LEU A 169 -4.76 -8.09 11.99
N CYS A 170 -5.42 -7.99 13.14
CA CYS A 170 -6.02 -9.14 13.84
C CYS A 170 -7.46 -8.85 14.26
N MET A 171 -8.31 -9.89 14.33
CA MET A 171 -9.72 -9.78 14.72
C MET A 171 -9.87 -9.36 16.19
N SER A 172 -9.05 -9.89 17.11
CA SER A 172 -9.07 -9.53 18.53
C SER A 172 -7.68 -9.60 19.16
N GLY A 173 -7.43 -8.70 20.12
CA GLY A 173 -6.19 -8.61 20.89
C GLY A 173 -5.03 -7.92 20.16
N GLU A 174 -4.38 -6.96 20.83
CA GLU A 174 -3.20 -6.27 20.27
C GLU A 174 -2.03 -7.24 20.02
N GLY A 175 -1.95 -8.34 20.78
CA GLY A 175 -0.79 -9.24 20.77
C GLY A 175 -0.43 -9.87 19.42
N ALA A 176 -1.39 -10.34 18.62
CA ALA A 176 -1.06 -10.97 17.33
C ALA A 176 -0.69 -9.94 16.25
N ALA A 177 -1.34 -8.77 16.27
CA ALA A 177 -0.99 -7.66 15.39
C ALA A 177 0.39 -7.07 15.74
N LEU A 178 0.69 -6.94 17.03
CA LEU A 178 2.00 -6.54 17.54
C LEU A 178 3.07 -7.58 17.23
N ALA A 179 2.78 -8.87 17.42
CA ALA A 179 3.69 -9.96 17.09
C ALA A 179 4.12 -9.93 15.61
N MET A 180 3.16 -9.75 14.68
CA MET A 180 3.47 -9.56 13.27
C MET A 180 4.29 -8.29 13.04
N LYS A 181 3.98 -7.20 13.74
CA LYS A 181 4.71 -5.94 13.63
C LYS A 181 6.17 -6.13 14.03
N ASP A 182 6.43 -6.67 15.21
CA ASP A 182 7.77 -6.89 15.74
C ASP A 182 8.56 -7.86 14.86
N TYR A 183 7.89 -8.90 14.32
CA TYR A 183 8.50 -9.83 13.38
C TYR A 183 8.97 -9.14 12.09
N ILE A 184 8.15 -8.24 11.54
CA ILE A 184 8.50 -7.47 10.34
C ILE A 184 9.64 -6.49 10.66
N GLU A 185 9.53 -5.70 11.72
CA GLU A 185 10.55 -4.70 12.09
C GLU A 185 11.92 -5.33 12.39
N LYS A 186 11.95 -6.56 12.91
CA LYS A 186 13.19 -7.29 13.21
C LYS A 186 13.87 -7.91 11.99
N HIS A 187 13.09 -8.37 11.00
CA HIS A 187 13.61 -9.21 9.91
C HIS A 187 13.54 -8.54 8.52
N SER A 188 12.69 -7.54 8.34
CA SER A 188 12.52 -6.77 7.10
C SER A 188 13.58 -5.67 7.00
N LYS A 189 14.03 -5.35 5.78
CA LYS A 189 15.00 -4.27 5.52
C LYS A 189 14.35 -3.00 4.99
N LEU A 190 13.09 -2.77 5.36
CA LEU A 190 12.29 -1.66 4.85
C LEU A 190 12.48 -0.38 5.68
N ASP A 191 13.62 0.28 5.50
CA ASP A 191 14.00 1.50 6.25
C ASP A 191 13.01 2.68 6.08
N ASP A 192 12.26 2.73 4.98
CA ASP A 192 11.30 3.80 4.65
C ASP A 192 9.83 3.43 4.91
N THR A 193 9.55 2.36 5.67
CA THR A 193 8.18 1.82 5.86
C THR A 193 7.84 1.62 7.34
N GLU A 194 6.79 2.31 7.81
CA GLU A 194 6.31 2.16 9.19
C GLU A 194 5.36 0.96 9.32
N VAL A 195 5.52 0.15 10.36
CA VAL A 195 4.60 -0.97 10.62
C VAL A 195 3.59 -0.56 11.70
N ILE A 196 2.31 -0.59 11.34
CA ILE A 196 1.20 -0.12 12.18
C ILE A 196 0.33 -1.32 12.54
N ALA A 197 0.26 -1.64 13.84
CA ALA A 197 -0.59 -2.71 14.35
C ALA A 197 -2.01 -2.23 14.65
N LEU A 198 -3.02 -2.94 14.12
CA LEU A 198 -4.43 -2.74 14.44
C LEU A 198 -5.09 -4.04 14.92
N ALA A 199 -5.75 -3.95 16.07
CA ALA A 199 -6.63 -4.99 16.58
C ALA A 199 -8.08 -4.49 16.54
N MET A 200 -8.86 -4.92 15.55
CA MET A 200 -10.24 -4.50 15.39
C MET A 200 -11.08 -5.62 14.77
N SER A 201 -12.21 -5.95 15.40
CA SER A 201 -13.25 -6.83 14.85
C SER A 201 -14.38 -6.05 14.15
N ASP A 202 -14.60 -4.78 14.52
CA ASP A 202 -15.63 -3.96 13.90
C ASP A 202 -15.17 -3.41 12.54
N ARG A 203 -15.77 -3.94 11.47
CA ARG A 203 -15.49 -3.54 10.07
C ARG A 203 -15.67 -2.05 9.82
N ARG A 204 -16.67 -1.38 10.41
CA ARG A 204 -16.90 0.06 10.18
C ARG A 204 -15.81 0.89 10.84
N ARG A 205 -15.41 0.54 12.06
CA ARG A 205 -14.29 1.19 12.76
C ARG A 205 -12.97 0.96 12.04
N LEU A 206 -12.73 -0.26 11.57
CA LEU A 206 -11.56 -0.61 10.77
C LEU A 206 -11.46 0.25 9.51
N LEU A 207 -12.53 0.31 8.71
CA LEU A 207 -12.55 1.12 7.48
C LEU A 207 -12.35 2.62 7.75
N SER A 208 -12.92 3.14 8.84
CA SER A 208 -12.71 4.52 9.28
C SER A 208 -11.24 4.78 9.65
N LYS A 209 -10.62 3.90 10.43
CA LYS A 209 -9.22 4.01 10.84
C LYS A 209 -8.28 3.91 9.64
N ILE A 210 -8.53 2.97 8.73
CA ILE A 210 -7.78 2.82 7.49
C ILE A 210 -7.93 4.07 6.59
N LYS A 211 -9.13 4.65 6.51
CA LYS A 211 -9.35 5.91 5.79
C LYS A 211 -8.52 7.06 6.37
N GLN A 212 -8.44 7.16 7.69
CA GLN A 212 -7.58 8.14 8.37
C GLN A 212 -6.10 7.89 8.09
N LEU A 213 -5.64 6.64 8.21
CA LEU A 213 -4.24 6.27 7.95
C LEU A 213 -3.84 6.58 6.50
N LYS A 214 -4.71 6.32 5.52
CA LYS A 214 -4.49 6.65 4.10
C LYS A 214 -4.35 8.15 3.82
N GLN A 215 -4.69 9.05 4.76
CA GLN A 215 -4.43 10.49 4.63
C GLN A 215 -2.96 10.85 4.92
N THR A 216 -2.26 10.03 5.70
CA THR A 216 -0.90 10.29 6.18
C THR A 216 0.13 9.30 5.61
N TYR A 217 -0.31 8.07 5.34
CA TYR A 217 0.54 6.94 4.93
C TYR A 217 0.13 6.33 3.60
N LYS A 218 1.13 5.83 2.87
CA LYS A 218 0.95 5.02 1.65
C LYS A 218 0.92 3.58 2.11
N LEU A 219 -0.29 3.03 2.24
CA LEU A 219 -0.43 1.62 2.62
C LEU A 219 0.14 0.73 1.50
N THR A 220 1.24 0.05 1.79
CA THR A 220 1.93 -0.86 0.86
C THR A 220 1.22 -2.20 0.82
N CYS A 221 0.90 -2.78 1.99
CA CYS A 221 0.14 -4.01 2.12
C CYS A 221 -0.54 -4.09 3.49
N ILE A 222 -1.46 -5.04 3.63
CA ILE A 222 -2.06 -5.44 4.91
C ILE A 222 -1.66 -6.88 5.17
N ILE A 223 -1.12 -7.16 6.35
CA ILE A 223 -0.76 -8.49 6.79
C ILE A 223 -1.67 -8.87 7.94
N GLY A 224 -2.40 -9.99 7.85
CA GLY A 224 -3.36 -10.25 8.92
C GLY A 224 -3.99 -11.63 8.94
N SER A 225 -4.75 -11.87 10.01
CA SER A 225 -5.50 -13.12 10.20
C SER A 225 -6.78 -13.19 9.36
N TYR A 226 -7.19 -12.08 8.75
CA TYR A 226 -8.35 -12.00 7.87
C TYR A 226 -8.18 -10.87 6.84
N ASP A 227 -8.72 -11.05 5.64
CA ASP A 227 -8.68 -10.03 4.59
C ASP A 227 -9.84 -9.02 4.76
N PRO A 228 -9.55 -7.72 4.98
CA PRO A 228 -10.60 -6.70 5.00
C PRO A 228 -11.24 -6.44 3.62
N LYS A 229 -10.68 -7.01 2.55
CA LYS A 229 -11.10 -6.90 1.13
C LYS A 229 -11.04 -5.46 0.64
N LEU A 230 -9.90 -4.81 0.82
CA LEU A 230 -9.68 -3.43 0.41
C LEU A 230 -9.15 -3.35 -1.02
N VAL A 231 -9.90 -2.65 -1.87
CA VAL A 231 -9.49 -2.41 -3.26
C VAL A 231 -8.19 -1.60 -3.30
N GLY A 232 -7.21 -2.11 -4.06
CA GLY A 232 -5.93 -1.43 -4.33
C GLY A 232 -4.93 -1.46 -3.18
N VAL A 233 -5.10 -2.36 -2.20
CA VAL A 233 -4.08 -2.67 -1.19
C VAL A 233 -3.94 -4.18 -1.10
N PRO A 234 -2.76 -4.76 -1.38
CA PRO A 234 -2.57 -6.21 -1.31
C PRO A 234 -2.73 -6.70 0.13
N PHE A 235 -3.32 -7.89 0.26
CA PHE A 235 -3.45 -8.59 1.52
C PHE A 235 -2.52 -9.80 1.55
N VAL A 236 -1.73 -9.90 2.62
CA VAL A 236 -0.82 -11.01 2.90
C VAL A 236 -1.39 -11.76 4.10
N PRO A 237 -1.78 -13.04 3.94
CA PRO A 237 -2.18 -13.86 5.07
C PRO A 237 -1.05 -13.94 6.11
N MET A 238 -1.41 -13.89 7.38
CA MET A 238 -0.47 -14.07 8.49
C MET A 238 0.34 -15.37 8.36
N SER A 239 -0.27 -16.43 7.84
CA SER A 239 0.40 -17.69 7.55
C SER A 239 1.61 -17.49 6.63
N THR A 240 1.42 -16.76 5.54
CA THR A 240 2.48 -16.43 4.58
C THR A 240 3.64 -15.69 5.23
N LEU A 241 3.39 -14.81 6.20
CA LEU A 241 4.45 -14.09 6.91
C LEU A 241 5.42 -15.05 7.62
N TYR A 242 4.89 -16.06 8.32
CA TYR A 242 5.72 -16.98 9.13
C TYR A 242 6.29 -18.14 8.33
N THR A 243 5.67 -18.51 7.20
CA THR A 243 6.16 -19.60 6.35
C THR A 243 7.12 -19.12 5.26
N THR A 244 7.28 -17.80 5.10
CA THR A 244 8.21 -17.22 4.12
C THR A 244 9.61 -17.12 4.72
N PRO A 245 10.66 -17.59 4.01
CA PRO A 245 12.05 -17.37 4.41
C PRO A 245 12.35 -15.88 4.61
N ILE A 246 13.15 -15.53 5.62
CA ILE A 246 13.45 -14.15 5.99
C ILE A 246 13.97 -13.33 4.79
N GLU A 247 14.76 -13.95 3.90
CA GLU A 247 15.31 -13.31 2.71
C GLU A 247 14.26 -12.87 1.69
N GLN A 248 13.05 -13.42 1.78
CA GLN A 248 11.92 -13.17 0.87
C GLN A 248 10.80 -12.36 1.54
N LEU A 249 10.98 -11.97 2.81
CA LEU A 249 9.96 -11.28 3.60
C LEU A 249 9.55 -9.94 3.00
N ASP A 250 10.52 -9.18 2.47
CA ASP A 250 10.24 -7.90 1.80
C ASP A 250 9.45 -8.14 0.50
N VAL A 251 9.76 -9.22 -0.23
CA VAL A 251 9.19 -9.52 -1.55
C VAL A 251 7.69 -9.83 -1.47
N ILE A 252 7.27 -10.56 -0.42
CA ILE A 252 5.86 -10.91 -0.21
C ILE A 252 4.98 -9.70 0.15
N MET A 253 5.59 -8.61 0.60
CA MET A 253 4.90 -7.36 0.92
C MET A 253 4.58 -6.51 -0.33
N TYR A 254 5.21 -6.81 -1.46
CA TYR A 254 5.03 -6.10 -2.74
C TYR A 254 4.31 -6.92 -3.82
N LEU A 255 4.16 -8.24 -3.63
CA LEU A 255 3.53 -9.13 -4.61
C LEU A 255 2.08 -9.44 -4.26
N GLU A 256 1.18 -9.33 -5.24
CA GLU A 256 -0.20 -9.84 -5.18
C GLU A 256 -0.26 -11.37 -5.42
N ALA A 257 0.71 -12.13 -4.89
CA ALA A 257 0.84 -13.55 -5.22
C ALA A 257 0.55 -14.45 -4.01
N PRO A 258 -0.34 -15.45 -4.14
CA PRO A 258 -0.49 -16.50 -3.14
C PRO A 258 0.75 -17.38 -3.18
N ILE A 259 1.48 -17.44 -2.07
CA ILE A 259 2.50 -18.47 -1.86
C ILE A 259 1.78 -19.74 -1.45
N ASP A 260 2.10 -20.84 -2.12
CA ASP A 260 1.55 -22.17 -1.86
C ASP A 260 2.12 -22.68 -0.52
N ILE A 261 1.30 -22.65 0.54
CA ILE A 261 1.71 -23.05 1.88
C ILE A 261 1.36 -24.53 2.07
N SER A 262 2.38 -25.39 2.09
CA SER A 262 2.19 -26.80 2.45
C SER A 262 1.90 -26.94 3.96
N HIS A 263 0.97 -27.84 4.30
CA HIS A 263 0.34 -28.03 5.62
C HIS A 263 1.25 -28.39 6.81
N SER A 264 2.59 -28.39 6.67
CA SER A 264 3.49 -29.04 7.65
C SER A 264 4.48 -28.14 8.40
N ASP A 265 4.73 -26.91 7.99
CA ASP A 265 5.88 -26.13 8.53
C ASP A 265 5.45 -25.10 9.60
N PHE A 266 4.93 -25.59 10.73
CA PHE A 266 4.68 -24.75 11.92
C PHE A 266 5.96 -24.47 12.73
N ASP A 267 7.12 -25.03 12.35
CA ASP A 267 8.36 -24.91 13.10
C ASP A 267 8.82 -23.45 13.24
N ALA A 268 8.66 -22.62 12.21
CA ALA A 268 8.94 -21.18 12.30
C ALA A 268 8.05 -20.46 13.34
N ILE A 269 6.79 -20.87 13.49
CA ILE A 269 5.87 -20.32 14.48
C ILE A 269 6.30 -20.74 15.89
N TYR A 270 6.71 -21.99 16.08
CA TYR A 270 7.20 -22.47 17.38
C TYR A 270 8.51 -21.83 17.79
N ASP A 271 9.44 -21.65 16.86
CA ASP A 271 10.73 -21.01 17.13
C ASP A 271 10.53 -19.53 17.49
N TYR A 272 9.63 -18.83 16.78
CA TYR A 272 9.20 -17.48 17.14
C TYR A 272 8.59 -17.39 18.54
N LEU A 273 7.64 -18.27 18.87
CA LEU A 273 7.00 -18.31 20.20
C LEU A 273 8.02 -18.59 21.30
N LYS A 274 9.00 -19.46 21.04
CA LYS A 274 10.09 -19.77 21.97
C LYS A 274 11.00 -18.57 22.25
N GLU A 275 11.30 -17.77 21.22
CA GLU A 275 12.11 -16.56 21.36
C GLU A 275 11.39 -15.45 22.13
N GLN A 276 10.10 -15.23 21.84
CA GLN A 276 9.33 -14.15 22.46
C GLN A 276 8.86 -14.50 23.88
N GLN A 277 8.66 -15.79 24.16
CA GLN A 277 8.06 -16.26 25.41
C GLN A 277 8.88 -17.44 25.93
N PRO A 278 10.04 -17.19 26.55
CA PRO A 278 10.95 -18.24 27.02
C PRO A 278 10.31 -19.21 28.03
N ASN A 279 9.25 -18.76 28.71
CA ASN A 279 8.53 -19.51 29.74
C ASN A 279 7.39 -20.38 29.18
N LEU A 280 7.05 -20.26 27.90
CA LEU A 280 6.02 -21.09 27.28
C LEU A 280 6.55 -22.50 27.06
N ASP A 281 5.83 -23.53 27.53
CA ASP A 281 6.19 -24.92 27.26
C ASP A 281 5.89 -25.29 25.80
N ILE A 282 6.84 -24.96 24.92
CA ILE A 282 6.78 -25.26 23.48
C ILE A 282 6.71 -26.77 23.23
N VAL A 283 7.24 -27.61 24.14
CA VAL A 283 7.24 -29.07 23.96
C VAL A 283 5.83 -29.62 24.14
N SER A 284 5.12 -29.21 25.20
CA SER A 284 3.70 -29.55 25.36
C SER A 284 2.82 -28.89 24.30
N LEU A 285 3.16 -27.67 23.84
CA LEU A 285 2.42 -27.00 22.77
C LEU A 285 2.50 -27.77 21.45
N LYS A 286 3.71 -28.19 21.04
CA LYS A 286 3.95 -29.05 19.86
C LYS A 286 3.19 -30.37 19.93
N ARG A 287 2.98 -30.91 21.13
CA ARG A 287 2.31 -32.20 21.33
C ARG A 287 0.78 -32.09 21.33
N HIS A 288 0.21 -31.05 21.94
CA HIS A 288 -1.23 -30.99 22.20
C HIS A 288 -2.00 -30.09 21.21
N LEU A 289 -1.43 -28.96 20.79
CA LEU A 289 -2.13 -27.98 19.95
C LEU A 289 -2.47 -28.51 18.55
N PRO A 290 -1.58 -29.19 17.80
CA PRO A 290 -1.92 -29.75 16.50
C PRO A 290 -3.09 -30.75 16.55
N SER A 291 -3.20 -31.51 17.65
CA SER A 291 -4.30 -32.45 17.85
C SER A 291 -5.64 -31.73 18.05
N ALA A 292 -5.63 -30.63 18.80
CA ALA A 292 -6.80 -29.78 19.01
C ALA A 292 -7.28 -29.16 17.68
N ILE A 293 -6.38 -28.52 16.93
CA ILE A 293 -6.69 -27.92 15.63
C ILE A 293 -7.25 -28.95 14.64
N ARG A 294 -6.66 -30.17 14.60
CA ARG A 294 -7.17 -31.26 13.76
C ARG A 294 -8.58 -31.71 14.15
N LYS A 295 -8.95 -31.67 15.43
CA LYS A 295 -10.33 -31.95 15.88
C LYS A 295 -11.28 -30.83 15.45
N ILE A 296 -10.87 -29.57 15.50
CA ILE A 296 -11.68 -28.42 15.04
C ILE A 296 -11.96 -28.53 13.54
N LYS A 297 -10.95 -28.86 12.74
CA LYS A 297 -11.08 -29.11 11.30
C LYS A 297 -12.07 -30.24 10.95
N LYS A 298 -12.24 -31.22 11.85
CA LYS A 298 -13.27 -32.27 11.67
C LYS A 298 -14.69 -31.79 11.99
N LEU A 299 -14.84 -30.76 12.82
CA LEU A 299 -16.15 -30.17 13.14
C LEU A 299 -16.64 -29.26 12.01
N ASP A 300 -15.71 -28.62 11.30
CA ASP A 300 -16.01 -27.79 10.14
C ASP A 300 -15.09 -28.13 8.98
N ALA A 301 -15.58 -28.98 8.07
CA ALA A 301 -14.82 -29.47 6.92
C ALA A 301 -14.51 -28.36 5.88
N GLN A 302 -15.10 -27.17 6.02
CA GLN A 302 -14.82 -26.01 5.17
C GLN A 302 -13.74 -25.08 5.74
N LEU A 303 -13.11 -25.44 6.86
CA LEU A 303 -12.06 -24.64 7.47
C LEU A 303 -10.87 -24.49 6.51
N ALA A 304 -10.64 -23.27 6.04
CA ALA A 304 -9.55 -22.93 5.14
C ALA A 304 -8.19 -23.02 5.87
N ILE A 305 -7.10 -23.20 5.11
CA ILE A 305 -5.73 -23.27 5.65
C ILE A 305 -5.39 -22.01 6.48
N GLU A 306 -5.87 -20.85 6.05
CA GLU A 306 -5.66 -19.56 6.72
C GLU A 306 -6.32 -19.54 8.09
N GLN A 307 -7.54 -20.07 8.21
CA GLN A 307 -8.27 -20.16 9.48
C GLN A 307 -7.63 -21.18 10.42
N GLU A 308 -7.13 -22.29 9.87
CA GLU A 308 -6.39 -23.31 10.63
C GLU A 308 -5.14 -22.69 11.29
N ILE A 309 -4.36 -21.91 10.53
CA ILE A 309 -3.16 -21.24 11.03
C ILE A 309 -3.52 -20.08 11.97
N GLY A 310 -4.57 -19.32 11.66
CA GLY A 310 -5.08 -18.26 12.53
C GLY A 310 -5.49 -18.78 13.91
N LEU A 311 -6.22 -19.89 13.96
CA LEU A 311 -6.57 -20.58 15.20
C LEU A 311 -5.35 -21.09 15.95
N PHE A 312 -4.39 -21.65 15.21
CA PHE A 312 -3.16 -22.18 15.78
C PHE A 312 -2.39 -21.07 16.52
N VAL A 313 -2.10 -19.96 15.85
CA VAL A 313 -1.34 -18.86 16.47
C VAL A 313 -2.14 -18.18 17.58
N HIS A 314 -3.44 -17.94 17.35
CA HIS A 314 -4.31 -17.37 18.37
C HIS A 314 -4.30 -18.20 19.66
N THR A 315 -4.47 -19.52 19.55
CA THR A 315 -4.50 -20.43 20.71
C THR A 315 -3.14 -20.48 21.42
N ALA A 316 -2.04 -20.50 20.67
CA ALA A 316 -0.69 -20.47 21.24
C ALA A 316 -0.44 -19.19 22.04
N CYS A 317 -0.76 -18.03 21.47
CA CYS A 317 -0.62 -16.74 22.14
C CYS A 317 -1.55 -16.61 23.36
N LEU A 318 -2.77 -17.15 23.26
CA LEU A 318 -3.75 -17.14 24.35
C LEU A 318 -3.25 -17.94 25.55
N ILE A 319 -2.81 -19.19 25.33
CA ILE A 319 -2.28 -20.06 26.40
C ILE A 319 -1.15 -19.33 27.13
N SER A 320 -0.20 -18.77 26.38
CA SER A 320 0.92 -18.05 26.98
C SER A 320 0.49 -16.84 27.80
N ARG A 321 -0.45 -16.04 27.28
CA ARG A 321 -0.99 -14.89 28.01
C ARG A 321 -1.67 -15.30 29.31
N LEU A 322 -2.46 -16.36 29.28
CA LEU A 322 -3.15 -16.89 30.46
C LEU A 322 -2.17 -17.41 31.52
N GLN A 323 -1.10 -18.09 31.10
CA GLN A 323 -0.04 -18.55 32.02
C GLN A 323 0.70 -17.38 32.71
N MET A 324 0.71 -16.21 32.09
CA MET A 324 1.27 -14.98 32.67
C MET A 324 0.26 -14.16 33.50
N ASN A 325 -0.95 -14.69 33.77
CA ASN A 325 -2.06 -13.96 34.39
C ASN A 325 -2.40 -12.64 33.67
N GLY A 326 -2.19 -12.57 32.36
CA GLY A 326 -2.48 -11.40 31.56
C GLY A 326 -3.98 -11.18 31.37
N GLU A 327 -4.41 -9.92 31.30
CA GLU A 327 -5.81 -9.59 30.99
C GLU A 327 -6.19 -10.05 29.59
N VAL A 328 -7.38 -10.63 29.48
CA VAL A 328 -7.93 -11.13 28.22
C VAL A 328 -8.88 -10.07 27.63
N PRO A 329 -8.70 -9.67 26.36
CA PRO A 329 -9.54 -8.64 25.75
C PRO A 329 -11.01 -9.05 25.72
N SER A 330 -11.90 -8.16 26.17
CA SER A 330 -13.34 -8.41 26.08
C SER A 330 -13.81 -8.39 24.63
N ASN A 331 -14.63 -9.37 24.25
CA ASN A 331 -15.33 -9.42 22.98
C ASN A 331 -16.75 -8.82 23.16
N PRO A 332 -17.02 -7.60 22.65
CA PRO A 332 -18.31 -6.93 22.85
C PRO A 332 -19.48 -7.64 22.16
N ASN A 333 -19.21 -8.59 21.26
CA ASN A 333 -20.22 -9.39 20.57
C ASN A 333 -20.32 -10.84 21.10
N ARG A 334 -19.63 -11.17 22.21
CA ARG A 334 -19.55 -12.53 22.78
C ARG A 334 -20.90 -13.23 22.83
N ASP A 335 -21.87 -12.65 23.53
CA ASP A 335 -23.16 -13.30 23.78
C ASP A 335 -23.92 -13.57 22.49
N LYS A 336 -23.81 -12.67 21.50
CA LYS A 336 -24.41 -12.83 20.17
C LYS A 336 -23.73 -13.94 19.37
N ILE A 337 -22.41 -14.00 19.38
CA ILE A 337 -21.63 -15.01 18.63
C ILE A 337 -21.89 -16.39 19.21
N ILE A 338 -21.81 -16.55 20.54
CA ILE A 338 -22.02 -17.83 21.23
C ILE A 338 -23.46 -18.31 21.05
N SER A 339 -24.46 -17.44 21.23
CA SER A 339 -25.86 -17.81 21.05
C SER A 339 -26.19 -18.24 19.62
N SER A 340 -25.55 -17.64 18.61
CA SER A 340 -25.73 -18.01 17.20
C SER A 340 -24.99 -19.30 16.80
N HIS A 341 -23.97 -19.72 17.57
CA HIS A 341 -23.08 -20.83 17.23
C HIS A 341 -22.90 -21.84 18.39
N LYS A 342 -23.95 -22.08 19.18
CA LYS A 342 -23.89 -22.90 20.41
C LYS A 342 -23.22 -24.27 20.22
N ARG A 343 -23.54 -24.97 19.12
CA ARG A 343 -22.96 -26.29 18.83
C ARG A 343 -21.45 -26.23 18.66
N LEU A 344 -20.95 -25.21 17.95
CA LEU A 344 -19.52 -25.01 17.75
C LEU A 344 -18.84 -24.58 19.06
N TYR A 345 -19.47 -23.69 19.84
CA TYR A 345 -18.99 -23.28 21.16
C TYR A 345 -18.75 -24.47 22.11
N TYR A 346 -19.76 -25.32 22.32
CA TYR A 346 -19.60 -26.49 23.22
C TYR A 346 -18.55 -27.48 22.70
N SER A 347 -18.50 -27.68 21.37
CA SER A 347 -17.49 -28.57 20.79
C SER A 347 -16.07 -28.00 20.93
N LEU A 348 -15.91 -26.67 20.85
CA LEU A 348 -14.62 -26.01 21.12
C LEU A 348 -14.22 -26.15 22.59
N ARG A 349 -15.15 -25.98 23.54
CA ARG A 349 -14.86 -26.24 24.97
C ARG A 349 -14.35 -27.65 25.20
N ASP A 350 -15.03 -28.65 24.65
CA ASP A 350 -14.61 -30.06 24.80
C ASP A 350 -13.23 -30.32 24.19
N ILE A 351 -12.90 -29.67 23.06
CA ILE A 351 -11.59 -29.81 22.43
C ILE A 351 -10.50 -29.12 23.25
N MET A 352 -10.78 -27.91 23.74
CA MET A 352 -9.81 -27.06 24.45
C MET A 352 -9.59 -27.49 25.90
N ALA A 353 -10.51 -28.24 26.52
CA ALA A 353 -10.38 -28.74 27.88
C ALA A 353 -9.05 -29.49 28.14
N LYS A 354 -8.55 -30.22 27.14
CA LYS A 354 -7.25 -30.92 27.24
C LYS A 354 -6.06 -29.96 27.25
N LEU A 355 -6.17 -28.81 26.57
CA LEU A 355 -5.15 -27.77 26.60
C LEU A 355 -5.23 -26.97 27.91
N GLU A 356 -6.43 -26.67 28.38
CA GLU A 356 -6.65 -26.02 29.67
C GLU A 356 -6.01 -26.82 30.83
N ASP A 357 -6.24 -28.13 30.87
CA ASP A 357 -5.65 -29.04 31.87
C ASP A 357 -4.12 -29.14 31.76
N GLU A 358 -3.59 -29.33 30.55
CA GLU A 358 -2.13 -29.45 30.33
C GLU A 358 -1.36 -28.19 30.70
N PHE A 359 -1.91 -27.01 30.39
CA PHE A 359 -1.24 -25.72 30.63
C PHE A 359 -1.64 -25.04 31.94
N GLY A 360 -2.61 -25.60 32.67
CA GLY A 360 -3.11 -25.06 33.93
C GLY A 360 -3.81 -23.70 33.77
N VAL A 361 -4.56 -23.52 32.68
CA VAL A 361 -5.24 -22.26 32.34
C VAL A 361 -6.74 -22.46 32.16
N GLU A 362 -7.52 -21.40 32.37
CA GLU A 362 -8.95 -21.37 32.07
C GLU A 362 -9.21 -20.36 30.94
N ILE A 363 -9.77 -20.83 29.83
CA ILE A 363 -10.06 -20.00 28.66
C ILE A 363 -11.38 -19.26 28.87
N PRO A 364 -11.38 -17.92 28.87
CA PRO A 364 -12.61 -17.15 29.04
C PRO A 364 -13.59 -17.32 27.87
N GLU A 365 -14.88 -17.11 28.13
CA GLU A 365 -15.93 -17.18 27.10
C GLU A 365 -15.72 -16.23 25.93
N ASP A 366 -15.16 -15.05 26.19
CA ASP A 366 -14.77 -14.06 25.20
C ASP A 366 -13.81 -14.64 24.14
N GLU A 367 -12.94 -15.57 24.52
CA GLU A 367 -11.97 -16.18 23.60
C GLU A 367 -12.58 -17.31 22.78
N TYR A 368 -13.53 -18.06 23.34
CA TYR A 368 -14.33 -18.98 22.51
C TYR A 368 -15.14 -18.22 21.45
N ALA A 369 -15.65 -17.02 21.77
CA ALA A 369 -16.28 -16.17 20.77
C ALA A 369 -15.29 -15.70 19.70
N ASN A 370 -14.05 -15.35 20.07
CA ASN A 370 -12.99 -15.01 19.12
C ASN A 370 -12.62 -16.18 18.20
N MET A 371 -12.47 -17.38 18.75
CA MET A 371 -12.20 -18.60 17.97
C MET A 371 -13.34 -18.89 16.98
N ILE A 372 -14.60 -18.72 17.38
CA ILE A 372 -15.75 -18.86 16.49
C ILE A 372 -15.72 -17.81 15.38
N SER A 373 -15.37 -16.56 15.71
CA SER A 373 -15.19 -15.50 14.70
C SER A 373 -14.11 -15.86 13.68
N ILE A 374 -12.99 -16.46 14.09
CA ILE A 374 -11.95 -16.95 13.17
C ILE A 374 -12.50 -18.08 12.28
N ILE A 375 -13.20 -19.06 12.86
CA ILE A 375 -13.75 -20.21 12.12
C ILE A 375 -14.84 -19.80 11.13
N LYS A 376 -15.64 -18.79 11.46
CA LYS A 376 -16.80 -18.37 10.66
C LYS A 376 -16.59 -17.10 9.84
N GLU A 377 -15.44 -16.43 10.00
CA GLU A 377 -15.14 -15.12 9.41
C GLU A 377 -16.20 -14.05 9.73
N ILE A 378 -16.65 -13.97 10.99
CA ILE A 378 -17.74 -13.08 11.44
C ILE A 378 -17.33 -12.01 12.45
#